data_AF-A0A316NQ41-F1
#
_entry.id   AF-A0A316NQ41-F1
#
_cell.length_a   1.000
_cell.length_b   1.000
_cell.length_c   1.000
_cell.angle_alpha   90.00
_cell.angle_beta   90.00
_cell.angle_gamma   90.00
#
_symmetry.space_group_name_H-M   'P 1'
#
loop_
_entity.id
_entity.type
_entity.pdbx_description
1 polymer ?
#
loop_
_entity_poly.entity_id
_entity_poly.type
_entity_poly.pdbx_seq_one_letter_code
_entity_poly.pdbx_strand_id
1 'polypeptide(L)'
;MKIFGIMLRVAFLFMIVAFFVSCEKSPLSDPEKKPDIPQPVNPTDTVARGDSADVYLTVLQAKAFAEKMQEDSTFTITANGIVGYIVGVINGTSLVAADFNPPFMVRSNILIADNPVENNVDKCMPVQLANNTSFRNELNLADNPANLGKKIIVEGSISDYFRTYGIKPLTSYQWVSVGSDSTTTNPADNNPVISDKPEVIEGGR
;
A
#
# COMPACT_ATOMS: atom_id res chain seq x y z
N MET A 1 -0.37 0.98 -44.77
CA MET A 1 0.88 0.23 -44.49
C MET A 1 1.15 0.31 -42.99
N LYS A 2 0.88 -0.77 -42.26
CA LYS A 2 1.40 -1.16 -40.92
C LYS A 2 0.45 -2.21 -40.33
N ILE A 3 0.50 -3.41 -40.93
CA ILE A 3 -0.11 -4.64 -40.44
C ILE A 3 1.06 -5.64 -40.41
N PHE A 4 1.92 -5.54 -39.40
CA PHE A 4 3.07 -6.43 -39.26
C PHE A 4 3.49 -6.42 -37.78
N GLY A 5 2.97 -7.36 -36.99
CA GLY A 5 3.33 -7.42 -35.57
C GLY A 5 2.69 -8.51 -34.72
N ILE A 6 1.80 -9.36 -35.27
CA ILE A 6 1.06 -10.36 -34.46
C ILE A 6 1.42 -11.82 -34.79
N MET A 7 2.31 -12.08 -35.76
CA MET A 7 2.65 -13.43 -36.20
C MET A 7 4.07 -13.87 -35.78
N LEU A 8 4.38 -13.91 -34.48
CA LEU A 8 5.66 -14.51 -34.02
C LEU A 8 5.62 -15.25 -32.67
N ARG A 9 4.46 -15.70 -32.18
CA ARG A 9 4.39 -16.53 -30.96
C ARG A 9 3.58 -17.82 -31.10
N VAL A 10 3.40 -18.31 -32.32
CA VAL A 10 2.68 -19.58 -32.58
C VAL A 10 3.54 -20.51 -33.42
N ALA A 11 4.64 -20.97 -32.83
CA ALA A 11 5.45 -22.07 -33.38
C ALA A 11 6.33 -22.68 -32.28
N PHE A 12 5.73 -23.33 -31.30
CA PHE A 12 6.40 -24.45 -30.63
C PHE A 12 5.38 -25.56 -30.37
N LEU A 13 5.14 -26.29 -31.45
CA LEU A 13 4.63 -27.64 -31.48
C LEU A 13 5.60 -28.54 -30.72
N PHE A 14 5.19 -29.22 -29.65
CA PHE A 14 5.58 -30.62 -29.44
C PHE A 14 4.56 -31.35 -28.56
N MET A 15 3.76 -32.13 -29.27
CA MET A 15 2.89 -33.19 -28.82
C MET A 15 3.74 -34.31 -28.19
N ILE A 16 3.55 -34.62 -26.91
CA ILE A 16 3.84 -35.94 -26.34
C ILE A 16 2.59 -36.42 -25.62
N VAL A 17 2.07 -37.52 -26.15
CA VAL A 17 0.86 -38.22 -25.77
C VAL A 17 1.17 -39.26 -24.70
N ALA A 18 0.30 -39.30 -23.69
CA ALA A 18 -0.14 -40.40 -22.81
C ALA A 18 0.91 -41.33 -22.17
N PHE A 19 0.86 -41.50 -20.84
CA PHE A 19 0.83 -42.84 -20.23
C PHE A 19 0.09 -42.84 -18.86
N PHE A 20 -1.07 -43.50 -18.85
CA PHE A 20 -1.68 -44.38 -17.83
C PHE A 20 -1.73 -44.04 -16.32
N VAL A 21 -2.98 -43.90 -15.87
CA VAL A 21 -3.61 -44.47 -14.66
C VAL A 21 -2.74 -45.40 -13.80
N SER A 22 -2.65 -45.08 -12.51
CA SER A 22 -2.72 -46.10 -11.47
C SER A 22 -3.53 -45.59 -10.28
N CYS A 23 -4.76 -46.09 -10.17
CA CYS A 23 -5.50 -46.11 -8.91
C CYS A 23 -4.96 -47.27 -8.08
N GLU A 24 -4.51 -47.00 -6.86
CA GLU A 24 -4.49 -48.04 -5.84
C GLU A 24 -5.26 -47.55 -4.61
N LYS A 25 -6.47 -48.10 -4.54
CA LYS A 25 -7.42 -48.02 -3.46
C LYS A 25 -7.11 -49.21 -2.55
N SER A 26 -6.78 -48.95 -1.30
CA SER A 26 -6.78 -50.00 -0.26
C SER A 26 -7.84 -49.71 0.80
N PRO A 27 -8.54 -50.75 1.31
CA PRO A 27 -9.84 -50.61 1.94
C PRO A 27 -9.80 -50.66 3.48
N LEU A 28 -10.67 -49.86 4.08
CA LEU A 28 -11.73 -50.26 5.02
C LEU A 28 -11.40 -51.25 6.16
N SER A 29 -11.49 -50.77 7.41
CA SER A 29 -12.30 -51.39 8.47
C SER A 29 -12.58 -50.41 9.64
N ASP A 30 -13.81 -49.89 9.60
CA ASP A 30 -14.81 -49.43 10.62
C ASP A 30 -14.63 -49.80 12.12
N PRO A 31 -15.48 -49.35 13.10
CA PRO A 31 -16.61 -48.41 13.00
C PRO A 31 -16.84 -47.39 14.16
N GLU A 32 -17.72 -46.43 13.85
CA GLU A 32 -18.80 -45.84 14.67
C GLU A 32 -18.53 -44.97 15.92
N LYS A 33 -18.83 -43.66 15.76
CA LYS A 33 -20.01 -43.06 16.41
C LYS A 33 -20.59 -41.91 15.57
N LYS A 34 -21.80 -42.10 15.06
CA LYS A 34 -22.70 -41.12 14.40
C LYS A 34 -24.04 -41.14 15.19
N PRO A 35 -24.99 -40.18 15.09
CA PRO A 35 -25.02 -38.82 14.48
C PRO A 35 -25.49 -37.71 15.45
N ASP A 36 -25.45 -36.45 15.02
CA ASP A 36 -26.71 -35.71 14.77
C ASP A 36 -26.47 -34.49 13.87
N ILE A 37 -27.24 -34.42 12.78
CA ILE A 37 -27.39 -33.23 11.93
C ILE A 37 -28.88 -32.88 11.96
N PRO A 38 -29.21 -31.62 12.26
CA PRO A 38 -30.17 -30.89 11.43
C PRO A 38 -29.49 -29.77 10.63
N GLN A 39 -30.09 -29.45 9.48
CA GLN A 39 -29.51 -28.75 8.33
C GLN A 39 -29.55 -27.20 8.41
N PRO A 40 -29.40 -26.46 7.29
CA PRO A 40 -28.60 -25.23 7.18
C PRO A 40 -29.30 -23.98 7.76
N VAL A 41 -28.52 -23.04 8.30
CA VAL A 41 -29.03 -21.69 8.63
C VAL A 41 -28.71 -20.69 7.52
N ASN A 42 -29.78 -20.00 7.12
CA ASN A 42 -29.96 -18.99 6.07
C ASN A 42 -29.07 -17.73 6.29
N PRO A 43 -28.77 -16.93 5.25
CA PRO A 43 -27.93 -15.73 5.37
C PRO A 43 -28.76 -14.61 6.00
N THR A 44 -28.46 -14.25 7.25
CA THR A 44 -28.55 -12.91 7.85
C THR A 44 -28.22 -13.08 9.34
N ASP A 45 -26.94 -12.95 9.68
CA ASP A 45 -26.54 -12.42 10.99
C ASP A 45 -25.68 -11.19 10.71
N THR A 46 -26.37 -10.10 10.35
CA THR A 46 -25.78 -8.78 10.28
C THR A 46 -25.61 -8.25 11.70
N VAL A 47 -24.45 -8.46 12.31
CA VAL A 47 -24.01 -7.62 13.44
C VAL A 47 -23.37 -6.38 12.84
N ALA A 48 -24.18 -5.36 12.63
CA ALA A 48 -23.72 -4.04 12.23
C ALA A 48 -23.04 -3.34 13.41
N ARG A 49 -21.69 -3.33 13.40
CA ARG A 49 -20.83 -2.26 13.94
C ARG A 49 -19.49 -2.37 13.21
N GLY A 50 -19.20 -1.39 12.36
CA GLY A 50 -18.21 -1.48 11.29
C GLY A 50 -16.78 -1.75 11.74
N ASP A 51 -16.31 -2.96 11.45
CA ASP A 51 -14.91 -3.36 11.45
C ASP A 51 -14.39 -3.32 10.02
N SER A 52 -13.72 -2.24 9.65
CA SER A 52 -12.71 -2.28 8.59
C SER A 52 -11.45 -1.80 9.27
N ALA A 53 -10.56 -2.73 9.62
CA ALA A 53 -9.24 -2.34 10.11
C ALA A 53 -8.60 -1.46 9.05
N ASP A 54 -8.21 -0.23 9.40
CA ASP A 54 -7.58 0.69 8.44
C ASP A 54 -6.26 0.05 7.96
N VAL A 55 -6.20 -0.28 6.67
CA VAL A 55 -5.02 -0.87 6.05
C VAL A 55 -4.24 0.22 5.32
N TYR A 56 -2.99 0.46 5.71
CA TYR A 56 -2.12 1.42 5.04
C TYR A 56 -1.01 0.72 4.26
N LEU A 57 -0.71 1.23 3.06
CA LEU A 57 0.44 0.77 2.26
C LEU A 57 1.70 1.52 2.65
N THR A 58 2.82 0.81 2.71
CA THR A 58 4.15 1.45 2.65
C THR A 58 4.38 2.09 1.27
N VAL A 59 5.32 3.03 1.18
CA VAL A 59 5.69 3.69 -0.07
C VAL A 59 6.14 2.67 -1.11
N LEU A 60 6.97 1.71 -0.72
CA LEU A 60 7.45 0.68 -1.64
C LEU A 60 6.32 -0.25 -2.12
N GLN A 61 5.40 -0.63 -1.24
CA GLN A 61 4.22 -1.42 -1.61
C GLN A 61 3.33 -0.65 -2.59
N ALA A 62 3.10 0.64 -2.36
CA ALA A 62 2.28 1.47 -3.24
C ALA A 62 2.89 1.60 -4.65
N LYS A 63 4.22 1.75 -4.76
CA LYS A 63 4.92 1.75 -6.05
C LYS A 63 4.81 0.40 -6.78
N ALA A 64 5.09 -0.70 -6.08
CA ALA A 64 4.99 -2.04 -6.65
C ALA A 64 3.55 -2.37 -7.10
N PHE A 65 2.54 -1.86 -6.38
CA PHE A 65 1.15 -1.97 -6.79
C PHE A 65 0.86 -1.20 -8.08
N ALA A 66 1.34 0.04 -8.19
CA ALA A 66 1.14 0.87 -9.36
C ALA A 66 1.77 0.28 -10.63
N GLU A 67 2.93 -0.38 -10.48
CA GLU A 67 3.59 -1.11 -11.58
C GLU A 67 2.74 -2.32 -12.03
N LYS A 68 2.25 -3.13 -11.08
CA LYS A 68 1.44 -4.33 -11.39
C LYS A 68 0.08 -4.01 -12.01
N MET A 69 -0.53 -2.87 -11.67
CA MET A 69 -1.78 -2.41 -12.28
C MET A 69 -1.67 -2.20 -13.80
N GLN A 70 -0.46 -2.00 -14.34
CA GLN A 70 -0.28 -1.91 -15.78
C GLN A 70 -0.30 -3.27 -16.49
N GLU A 71 -0.08 -4.37 -15.74
CA GLU A 71 0.08 -5.71 -16.32
C GLU A 71 -1.12 -6.64 -16.08
N ASP A 72 -1.87 -6.46 -15.00
CA ASP A 72 -2.99 -7.34 -14.63
C ASP A 72 -4.27 -6.53 -14.33
N SER A 73 -5.32 -6.80 -15.10
CA SER A 73 -6.55 -5.97 -15.15
C SER A 73 -7.51 -6.22 -13.99
N THR A 74 -7.13 -6.96 -12.94
CA THR A 74 -8.03 -7.19 -11.79
C THR A 74 -7.27 -7.40 -10.49
N PHE A 75 -6.83 -6.30 -9.87
CA PHE A 75 -6.29 -6.34 -8.51
C PHE A 75 -6.88 -5.22 -7.66
N THR A 76 -7.68 -5.61 -6.66
CA THR A 76 -8.34 -4.69 -5.71
C THR A 76 -7.50 -4.61 -4.44
N ILE A 77 -6.93 -3.43 -4.17
CA ILE A 77 -6.36 -3.11 -2.86
C ILE A 77 -7.36 -2.25 -2.09
N THR A 78 -7.72 -2.69 -0.89
CA THR A 78 -8.56 -1.95 0.08
C THR A 78 -7.65 -1.21 1.06
N ALA A 79 -6.77 -0.34 0.55
CA ALA A 79 -5.92 0.48 1.41
C ALA A 79 -6.54 1.85 1.63
N ASN A 80 -6.56 2.30 2.87
CA ASN A 80 -7.07 3.60 3.28
C ASN A 80 -6.12 4.73 2.90
N GLY A 81 -4.81 4.45 2.81
CA GLY A 81 -3.81 5.46 2.45
C GLY A 81 -2.40 4.89 2.35
N ILE A 82 -1.43 5.76 2.07
CA ILE A 82 -0.01 5.44 2.00
C ILE A 82 0.69 6.07 3.20
N VAL A 83 1.39 5.25 3.98
CA VAL A 83 2.18 5.70 5.13
C VAL A 83 3.64 5.88 4.73
N GLY A 84 4.25 6.98 5.17
CA GLY A 84 5.66 7.27 4.93
C GLY A 84 6.18 8.41 5.80
N TYR A 85 7.47 8.66 5.72
CA TYR A 85 8.14 9.81 6.33
C TYR A 85 8.41 10.87 5.28
N ILE A 86 8.26 12.15 5.63
CA ILE A 86 8.62 13.26 4.74
C ILE A 86 10.15 13.36 4.71
N VAL A 87 10.77 13.15 3.56
CA VAL A 87 12.24 13.06 3.43
C VAL A 87 12.87 14.14 2.56
N GLY A 88 12.08 14.92 1.82
CA GLY A 88 12.64 15.94 0.95
C GLY A 88 11.64 16.55 -0.02
N VAL A 89 12.16 17.11 -1.11
CA VAL A 89 11.39 17.74 -2.20
C VAL A 89 12.03 17.42 -3.56
N ILE A 90 11.37 17.81 -4.64
CA ILE A 90 11.91 17.82 -6.00
C ILE A 90 12.00 19.26 -6.49
N ASN A 91 13.22 19.68 -6.85
CA ASN A 91 13.57 21.02 -7.35
C ASN A 91 13.36 21.21 -8.86
N GLY A 92 12.88 20.17 -9.57
CA GLY A 92 12.75 20.17 -11.02
C GLY A 92 11.49 19.46 -11.52
N THR A 93 11.62 18.72 -12.60
CA THR A 93 10.50 18.02 -13.27
C THR A 93 10.63 16.50 -13.25
N SER A 94 11.62 15.96 -12.53
CA SER A 94 11.84 14.53 -12.37
C SER A 94 12.54 14.21 -11.05
N LEU A 95 12.53 12.93 -10.68
CA LEU A 95 13.24 12.40 -9.51
C LEU A 95 14.74 12.74 -9.45
N VAL A 96 15.41 12.94 -10.59
CA VAL A 96 16.84 13.32 -10.63
C VAL A 96 17.11 14.65 -9.92
N ALA A 97 16.09 15.51 -9.80
CA ALA A 97 16.17 16.79 -9.10
C ALA A 97 15.68 16.69 -7.64
N ALA A 98 15.64 15.49 -7.06
CA ALA A 98 15.33 15.30 -5.64
C ALA A 98 16.39 15.97 -4.77
N ASP A 99 15.93 16.58 -3.69
CA ASP A 99 16.73 17.22 -2.68
C ASP A 99 16.23 16.80 -1.30
N PHE A 100 17.15 16.24 -0.51
CA PHE A 100 16.87 15.65 0.80
C PHE A 100 17.42 16.51 1.93
N ASN A 101 18.12 17.61 1.62
CA ASN A 101 18.80 18.43 2.61
C ASN A 101 18.23 19.86 2.62
N PRO A 102 18.06 20.47 3.81
CA PRO A 102 17.70 21.87 3.89
C PRO A 102 18.85 22.78 3.43
N PRO A 103 18.58 24.04 3.01
CA PRO A 103 17.27 24.69 2.97
C PRO A 103 16.43 24.31 1.73
N PHE A 104 15.14 24.03 1.95
CA PHE A 104 14.21 23.74 0.87
C PHE A 104 13.56 25.01 0.32
N MET A 105 13.46 25.13 -1.01
CA MET A 105 12.87 26.31 -1.67
C MET A 105 11.54 26.01 -2.37
N VAL A 106 11.21 24.73 -2.55
CA VAL A 106 10.03 24.30 -3.27
C VAL A 106 8.86 24.08 -2.34
N ARG A 107 7.71 24.66 -2.73
CA ARG A 107 6.43 24.53 -2.00
C ARG A 107 5.45 23.58 -2.65
N SER A 108 5.73 23.12 -3.87
CA SER A 108 4.74 22.43 -4.71
C SER A 108 4.66 20.92 -4.50
N ASN A 109 5.60 20.36 -3.74
CA ASN A 109 5.66 18.92 -3.51
C ASN A 109 6.47 18.62 -2.25
N ILE A 110 6.31 17.38 -1.79
CA ILE A 110 7.18 16.69 -0.84
C ILE A 110 7.48 15.30 -1.37
N LEU A 111 8.58 14.71 -0.90
CA LEU A 111 8.89 13.30 -1.06
C LEU A 111 8.57 12.55 0.23
N ILE A 112 7.89 11.41 0.10
CA ILE A 112 7.71 10.46 1.19
C ILE A 112 8.48 9.16 0.93
N ALA A 113 8.97 8.53 1.99
CA ALA A 113 9.67 7.24 1.94
C ALA A 113 9.40 6.38 3.18
N ASP A 114 9.72 5.09 3.13
CA ASP A 114 9.52 4.18 4.26
C ASP A 114 10.51 4.40 5.41
N ASN A 115 11.66 5.02 5.14
CA ASN A 115 12.71 5.34 6.11
C ASN A 115 12.79 6.87 6.30
N PRO A 116 12.85 7.39 7.56
CA PRO A 116 12.91 8.82 7.84
C PRO A 116 14.14 9.55 7.31
N VAL A 117 15.21 8.83 6.97
CA VAL A 117 16.46 9.38 6.42
C VAL A 117 16.77 8.81 5.03
N GLU A 118 15.75 8.35 4.30
CA GLU A 118 15.91 7.84 2.94
C GLU A 118 16.45 8.92 1.99
N ASN A 119 17.48 8.56 1.23
CA ASN A 119 18.09 9.41 0.21
C ASN A 119 18.15 8.72 -1.16
N ASN A 120 17.71 7.47 -1.26
CA ASN A 120 17.54 6.78 -2.52
C ASN A 120 16.18 7.16 -3.12
N VAL A 121 16.23 7.95 -4.19
CA VAL A 121 15.04 8.49 -4.85
C VAL A 121 14.11 7.41 -5.42
N ASP A 122 14.62 6.24 -5.78
CA ASP A 122 13.79 5.14 -6.29
C ASP A 122 12.87 4.57 -5.21
N LYS A 123 13.23 4.74 -3.93
CA LYS A 123 12.42 4.35 -2.77
C LYS A 123 11.49 5.45 -2.27
N CYS A 124 11.50 6.60 -2.95
CA CYS A 124 10.63 7.72 -2.62
C CYS A 124 9.40 7.76 -3.54
N MET A 125 8.35 8.37 -3.03
CA MET A 125 7.15 8.71 -3.78
C MET A 125 6.88 10.21 -3.65
N PRO A 126 6.72 10.94 -4.76
CA PRO A 126 6.36 12.35 -4.71
C PRO A 126 4.88 12.54 -4.43
N VAL A 127 4.56 13.54 -3.63
CA VAL A 127 3.19 13.95 -3.30
C VAL A 127 2.97 15.37 -3.79
N GLN A 128 1.91 15.60 -4.56
CA GLN A 128 1.58 16.93 -5.06
C GLN A 128 0.97 17.77 -3.94
N LEU A 129 1.53 18.97 -3.74
CA LEU A 129 0.93 20.01 -2.93
C LEU A 129 0.41 21.11 -3.87
N ALA A 130 -0.86 21.05 -4.27
CA ALA A 130 -1.41 21.99 -5.26
C ALA A 130 -1.42 23.45 -4.76
N ASN A 131 -1.31 24.43 -5.67
CA ASN A 131 -1.41 25.85 -5.32
C ASN A 131 -2.75 26.12 -4.63
N ASN A 132 -2.78 27.07 -3.69
CA ASN A 132 -3.99 27.51 -2.99
C ASN A 132 -4.73 26.39 -2.23
N THR A 133 -4.00 25.38 -1.76
CA THR A 133 -4.54 24.32 -0.87
C THR A 133 -3.95 24.47 0.53
N SER A 134 -4.72 24.07 1.56
CA SER A 134 -4.23 23.94 2.94
C SER A 134 -3.04 22.98 3.01
N PHE A 135 -3.10 21.87 2.27
CA PHE A 135 -2.01 20.89 2.18
C PHE A 135 -0.66 21.52 1.84
N ARG A 136 -0.62 22.45 0.86
CA ARG A 136 0.61 23.15 0.55
C ARG A 136 1.10 23.99 1.72
N ASN A 137 0.22 24.76 2.35
CA ASN A 137 0.61 25.64 3.44
C ASN A 137 1.12 24.86 4.66
N GLU A 138 0.55 23.69 4.93
CA GLU A 138 0.83 22.89 6.12
C GLU A 138 2.00 21.93 5.95
N LEU A 139 2.16 21.33 4.77
CA LEU A 139 3.11 20.23 4.57
C LEU A 139 4.45 20.67 3.97
N ASN A 140 4.50 21.79 3.25
CA ASN A 140 5.70 22.16 2.50
C ASN A 140 6.92 22.40 3.42
N LEU A 141 8.09 21.92 3.00
CA LEU A 141 9.32 22.02 3.80
C LEU A 141 10.02 23.38 3.73
N ALA A 142 9.67 24.23 2.76
CA ALA A 142 10.27 25.57 2.66
C ALA A 142 9.79 26.49 3.79
N ASP A 143 8.49 26.46 4.08
CA ASP A 143 7.88 27.25 5.14
C ASP A 143 7.76 26.46 6.46
N ASN A 144 7.72 25.11 6.39
CA ASN A 144 7.61 24.21 7.55
C ASN A 144 8.77 23.21 7.61
N PRO A 145 10.03 23.65 7.81
CA PRO A 145 11.19 22.76 7.82
C PRO A 145 11.13 21.68 8.91
N ALA A 146 10.39 21.94 10.00
CA ALA A 146 10.18 20.99 11.09
C ALA A 146 9.36 19.74 10.69
N ASN A 147 8.76 19.73 9.48
CA ASN A 147 8.05 18.55 8.98
C ASN A 147 8.99 17.48 8.40
N LEU A 148 10.25 17.81 8.13
CA LEU A 148 11.24 16.84 7.69
C LEU A 148 11.39 15.73 8.75
N GLY A 149 11.35 14.47 8.31
CA GLY A 149 11.44 13.29 9.17
C GLY A 149 10.16 12.95 9.93
N LYS A 150 9.08 13.74 9.82
CA LYS A 150 7.78 13.38 10.41
C LYS A 150 7.10 12.29 9.60
N LYS A 151 6.41 11.39 10.31
CA LYS A 151 5.61 10.32 9.71
C LYS A 151 4.20 10.81 9.42
N ILE A 152 3.69 10.45 8.25
CA ILE A 152 2.43 10.90 7.70
C ILE A 152 1.73 9.75 6.97
N ILE A 153 0.41 9.73 7.03
CA ILE A 153 -0.45 8.96 6.14
C ILE A 153 -1.05 9.94 5.13
N VAL A 154 -1.01 9.60 3.86
CA VAL A 154 -1.55 10.42 2.76
C VAL A 154 -2.53 9.62 1.92
N GLU A 155 -3.59 10.28 1.48
CA GLU A 155 -4.61 9.71 0.63
C GLU A 155 -4.72 10.51 -0.66
N GLY A 156 -4.97 9.82 -1.76
CA GLY A 156 -5.14 10.46 -3.06
C GLY A 156 -5.05 9.45 -4.19
N SER A 157 -4.98 9.96 -5.42
CA SER A 157 -4.83 9.11 -6.61
C SER A 157 -3.35 8.87 -6.91
N ILE A 158 -2.95 7.61 -7.07
CA ILE A 158 -1.65 7.27 -7.63
C ILE A 158 -1.70 7.55 -9.15
N SER A 159 -0.86 8.46 -9.62
CA SER A 159 -0.75 8.82 -11.03
C SER A 159 0.66 9.28 -11.39
N ASP A 160 0.92 9.52 -12.68
CA ASP A 160 2.21 10.03 -13.13
C ASP A 160 2.49 11.42 -12.57
N TYR A 161 3.57 11.51 -11.80
CA TYR A 161 4.08 12.76 -11.26
C TYR A 161 5.60 12.72 -11.16
N PHE A 162 6.29 13.67 -11.78
CA PHE A 162 7.75 13.68 -11.89
C PHE A 162 8.35 12.44 -12.57
N ARG A 163 7.65 11.87 -13.56
CA ARG A 163 8.05 10.69 -14.35
C ARG A 163 8.17 9.41 -13.52
N THR A 164 7.48 9.36 -12.39
CA THR A 164 7.27 8.17 -11.55
C THR A 164 5.81 8.14 -11.11
N TYR A 165 5.37 7.04 -10.51
CA TYR A 165 4.15 7.03 -9.71
C TYR A 165 4.29 7.93 -8.49
N GLY A 166 3.33 8.83 -8.32
CA GLY A 166 3.19 9.74 -7.20
C GLY A 166 1.73 9.97 -6.83
N ILE A 167 1.49 10.72 -5.76
CA ILE A 167 0.13 11.04 -5.30
C ILE A 167 -0.29 12.38 -5.88
N LYS A 168 -1.30 12.36 -6.75
CA LYS A 168 -1.81 13.54 -7.46
C LYS A 168 -3.24 13.28 -7.95
N PRO A 169 -4.26 14.02 -7.47
CA PRO A 169 -4.19 14.99 -6.37
C PRO A 169 -4.04 14.31 -5.00
N LEU A 170 -3.49 15.03 -4.02
CA LEU A 170 -3.60 14.71 -2.60
C LEU A 170 -5.01 15.11 -2.13
N THR A 171 -5.71 14.21 -1.44
CA THR A 171 -7.10 14.42 -0.97
C THR A 171 -7.23 14.50 0.54
N SER A 172 -6.33 13.86 1.28
CA SER A 172 -6.32 13.88 2.76
C SER A 172 -4.92 13.54 3.26
N TYR A 173 -4.62 13.94 4.50
CA TYR A 173 -3.43 13.48 5.21
C TYR A 173 -3.68 13.42 6.73
N GLN A 174 -2.88 12.60 7.41
CA GLN A 174 -2.91 12.46 8.87
C GLN A 174 -1.48 12.35 9.41
N TRP A 175 -1.17 13.04 10.50
CA TRP A 175 0.12 12.89 11.19
C TRP A 175 0.14 11.58 12.00
N VAL A 176 1.28 10.89 11.99
CA VAL A 176 1.48 9.69 12.81
C VAL A 176 2.43 10.03 13.95
N SER A 177 1.97 9.90 15.20
CA SER A 177 2.78 10.10 16.40
C SER A 177 3.78 8.96 16.57
N VAL A 178 5.06 9.30 16.76
CA VAL A 178 6.10 8.33 17.10
C VAL A 178 6.19 8.28 18.63
N GLY A 179 5.27 7.54 19.27
CA GLY A 179 5.21 7.42 20.73
C GLY A 179 4.18 6.38 21.18
N SER A 180 4.70 5.25 21.66
CA SER A 180 4.01 4.12 22.30
C SER A 180 3.12 3.23 21.42
N ASP A 181 3.65 2.03 21.17
CA ASP A 181 3.02 0.81 20.65
C ASP A 181 2.70 0.70 19.16
N SER A 182 3.75 0.37 18.39
CA SER A 182 3.63 -0.60 17.30
C SER A 182 4.73 -1.64 17.49
N THR A 183 4.46 -2.57 18.40
CA THR A 183 5.26 -3.79 18.55
C THR A 183 5.35 -4.50 17.21
N THR A 184 6.56 -4.55 16.65
CA THR A 184 6.90 -5.47 15.58
C THR A 184 6.97 -6.87 16.21
N THR A 185 5.94 -7.69 16.02
CA THR A 185 5.96 -9.08 16.48
C THR A 185 6.88 -9.90 15.59
N ASN A 186 8.05 -10.26 16.11
CA ASN A 186 8.78 -11.47 15.72
C ASN A 186 8.49 -12.53 16.81
N PRO A 187 8.38 -13.84 16.48
CA PRO A 187 7.58 -14.79 17.22
C PRO A 187 8.34 -15.39 18.41
N ALA A 188 8.00 -14.99 19.63
CA ALA A 188 8.04 -15.82 20.84
C ALA A 188 7.44 -15.06 22.03
N ASP A 189 6.45 -15.69 22.66
CA ASP A 189 6.16 -15.64 24.10
C ASP A 189 5.56 -14.36 24.76
N ASN A 190 4.27 -14.53 25.12
CA ASN A 190 3.68 -14.29 26.46
C ASN A 190 3.00 -12.95 26.79
N ASN A 191 1.70 -12.94 26.50
CA ASN A 191 0.66 -12.05 26.99
C ASN A 191 0.77 -11.72 28.52
N PRO A 192 0.42 -10.48 28.94
CA PRO A 192 -0.94 -10.30 29.44
C PRO A 192 -1.65 -9.07 28.88
N VAL A 193 -2.96 -9.26 28.71
CA VAL A 193 -3.96 -8.33 28.17
C VAL A 193 -4.07 -7.07 29.02
N ILE A 194 -3.98 -5.88 28.41
CA ILE A 194 -4.78 -4.71 28.80
C ILE A 194 -5.25 -4.01 27.52
N SER A 195 -6.57 -3.99 27.36
CA SER A 195 -7.36 -3.19 26.44
C SER A 195 -7.14 -1.71 26.63
N ASP A 196 -6.91 -0.94 25.56
CA ASP A 196 -7.60 0.33 25.34
C ASP A 196 -7.41 0.86 23.90
N LYS A 197 -8.52 1.38 23.39
CA LYS A 197 -8.76 1.95 22.06
C LYS A 197 -7.76 3.06 21.70
N PRO A 198 -7.20 3.13 20.47
CA PRO A 198 -6.35 4.25 20.06
C PRO A 198 -7.17 5.54 19.96
N GLU A 199 -6.65 6.62 20.54
CA GLU A 199 -7.24 7.96 20.51
C GLU A 199 -6.81 8.71 19.25
N VAL A 200 -7.79 9.03 18.40
CA VAL A 200 -7.64 9.93 17.25
C VAL A 200 -7.54 11.35 17.80
N ILE A 201 -6.39 12.01 17.61
CA ILE A 201 -6.30 13.46 17.83
C ILE A 201 -6.95 14.19 16.66
N GLU A 202 -8.19 14.64 16.86
CA GLU A 202 -8.94 15.44 15.90
C GLU A 202 -8.28 16.83 15.80
N GLY A 203 -7.53 17.04 14.74
CA GLY A 203 -6.77 18.27 14.50
C GLY A 203 -6.53 18.50 13.03
N GLY A 204 -7.58 18.85 12.29
CA GLY A 204 -7.48 19.30 10.91
C GLY A 204 -8.86 19.69 10.39
N ARG A 205 -9.11 20.99 10.29
CA ARG A 205 -10.35 21.57 9.75
C ARG A 205 -10.08 22.14 8.36
#